data_AF-A0A955VB85-F1
#
_entry.id   AF-A0A955VB85-F1
#
_cell.length_a   1.000
_cell.length_b   1.000
_cell.length_c   1.000
_cell.angle_alpha   90.00
_cell.angle_beta   90.00
_cell.angle_gamma   90.00
#
_symmetry.space_group_name_H-M   'P 1'
#
loop_
_entity.id
_entity.type
_entity.pdbx_description
1 polymer ?
#
loop_
_entity_poly.entity_id
_entity_poly.type
_entity_poly.pdbx_seq_one_letter_code
_entity_poly.pdbx_strand_id
1 'polypeptide(L)'
;MCSGTAMRYLHTMVRVTDIDASLRFYCDGLGLREIRRRESERGRFTLVFLAAPGDERAQVELTYNWDPEDYTGGRNFGHLAYEVDDVYALCAHLQAQGVTINRPPRDGHMAFVRSPDG
;
A
#
# COMPACT_ATOMS: atom_id res chain seq x y z
N MET A 1 7.81 30.09 23.42
CA MET A 1 6.83 29.65 22.40
C MET A 1 7.60 29.49 21.10
N CYS A 2 7.87 28.25 20.66
CA CYS A 2 8.44 28.03 19.34
C CYS A 2 7.40 28.51 18.33
N SER A 3 7.72 29.60 17.61
CA SER A 3 7.03 29.95 16.36
C SER A 3 7.38 28.85 15.35
N GLY A 4 6.62 27.77 15.39
CA GLY A 4 6.96 26.53 14.70
C GLY A 4 6.32 26.51 13.32
N THR A 5 7.14 26.35 12.29
CA THR A 5 6.68 25.97 10.95
C THR A 5 5.78 24.74 11.07
N ALA A 6 4.53 24.83 10.61
CA ALA A 6 3.57 23.73 10.71
C ALA A 6 4.08 22.52 9.93
N MET A 7 4.41 21.42 10.62
CA MET A 7 4.77 20.16 9.99
C MET A 7 3.51 19.34 9.69
N ARG A 8 3.48 18.68 8.53
CA ARG A 8 2.38 17.84 8.09
C ARG A 8 2.90 16.54 7.49
N TYR A 9 2.43 15.41 7.98
CA TYR A 9 2.65 14.11 7.36
C TYR A 9 1.89 14.03 6.03
N LEU A 10 2.52 13.49 4.99
CA LEU A 10 1.94 13.44 3.64
C LEU A 10 1.61 12.01 3.20
N HIS A 11 2.57 11.09 3.30
CA HIS A 11 2.42 9.71 2.84
C HIS A 11 3.55 8.82 3.39
N THR A 12 3.34 7.50 3.35
CA THR A 12 4.42 6.49 3.34
C THR A 12 4.64 6.06 1.90
N MET A 13 5.90 5.98 1.45
CA MET A 13 6.22 5.49 0.11
C MET A 13 6.73 4.05 0.17
N VAL A 14 6.24 3.22 -0.77
CA VAL A 14 6.78 1.89 -1.07
C VAL A 14 7.11 1.82 -2.56
N ARG A 15 8.18 1.10 -2.89
CA ARG A 15 8.53 0.81 -4.29
C ARG A 15 7.83 -0.47 -4.73
N VAL A 16 7.38 -0.49 -5.98
CA VAL A 16 6.68 -1.62 -6.58
C VAL A 16 7.28 -1.95 -7.93
N THR A 17 7.27 -3.22 -8.30
CA THR A 17 7.83 -3.72 -9.57
C THR A 17 6.79 -3.88 -10.68
N ASP A 18 5.51 -3.99 -10.32
CA ASP A 18 4.39 -4.11 -11.27
C ASP A 18 3.20 -3.28 -10.76
N ILE A 19 2.93 -2.17 -11.46
CA ILE A 19 1.87 -1.22 -11.06
C ILE A 19 0.48 -1.86 -11.10
N ASP A 20 0.22 -2.75 -12.07
CA ASP A 20 -1.09 -3.35 -12.24
C ASP A 20 -1.33 -4.42 -11.17
N ALA A 21 -0.30 -5.21 -10.85
CA ALA A 21 -0.36 -6.15 -9.74
C ALA A 21 -0.58 -5.42 -8.40
N SER A 22 0.12 -4.31 -8.18
CA SER A 22 -0.08 -3.50 -6.98
C SER A 22 -1.48 -2.91 -6.91
N LEU A 23 -2.01 -2.37 -8.01
CA LEU A 23 -3.37 -1.80 -8.02
C LEU A 23 -4.44 -2.86 -7.80
N ARG A 24 -4.31 -4.06 -8.37
CA ARG A 24 -5.19 -5.18 -8.06
C ARG A 24 -5.18 -5.51 -6.56
N PHE A 25 -4.00 -5.52 -5.94
CA PHE A 25 -3.88 -5.77 -4.50
C PHE A 25 -4.48 -4.64 -3.64
N TYR A 26 -4.01 -3.40 -3.83
CA TYR A 26 -4.39 -2.28 -2.97
C TYR A 26 -5.81 -1.77 -3.25
N CYS A 27 -6.25 -1.72 -4.51
CA CYS A 27 -7.57 -1.21 -4.88
C CYS A 27 -8.62 -2.33 -4.90
N ASP A 28 -8.43 -3.37 -5.71
CA ASP A 28 -9.46 -4.42 -5.84
C ASP A 28 -9.48 -5.38 -4.65
N GLY A 29 -8.34 -5.55 -3.97
CA GLY A 29 -8.20 -6.38 -2.79
C GLY A 29 -8.55 -5.64 -1.51
N LEU A 30 -7.80 -4.58 -1.18
CA LEU A 30 -7.98 -3.83 0.08
C LEU A 30 -9.05 -2.72 0.01
N GLY A 31 -9.53 -2.35 -1.17
CA GLY A 31 -10.54 -1.30 -1.33
C GLY A 31 -10.00 0.13 -1.29
N LEU A 32 -8.67 0.34 -1.36
CA LEU A 32 -8.10 1.68 -1.45
C LEU A 32 -8.46 2.34 -2.79
N ARG A 33 -8.44 3.68 -2.82
CA ARG A 33 -8.70 4.45 -4.03
C ARG A 33 -7.47 5.21 -4.47
N GLU A 34 -7.25 5.24 -5.78
CA GLU A 34 -6.29 6.17 -6.37
C GLU A 34 -6.79 7.61 -6.20
N ILE A 35 -6.02 8.39 -5.45
CA ILE A 35 -6.32 9.80 -5.16
C ILE A 35 -5.57 10.70 -6.15
N ARG A 36 -4.38 10.27 -6.59
CA ARG A 36 -3.53 11.04 -7.51
C ARG A 36 -2.52 10.14 -8.19
N ARG A 37 -2.26 10.40 -9.47
CA ARG A 37 -1.15 9.81 -10.22
C ARG A 37 -0.29 10.88 -10.87
N ARG A 38 1.01 10.63 -10.96
CA ARG A 38 1.96 11.47 -11.67
C ARG A 38 2.97 10.61 -12.41
N GLU A 39 3.35 11.07 -13.59
CA GLU A 39 4.36 10.43 -14.42
C GLU A 39 5.46 11.44 -14.71
N SER A 40 6.68 10.94 -14.82
CA SER A 40 7.86 11.75 -15.13
C SER A 40 8.65 11.05 -16.22
N GLU A 41 8.42 11.44 -17.48
CA GLU A 41 9.16 10.87 -18.62
C GLU A 41 10.68 11.07 -18.48
N ARG A 42 11.09 12.27 -18.06
CA ARG A 42 12.50 12.59 -17.82
C ARG A 42 13.11 11.77 -16.70
N GLY A 43 12.32 11.50 -15.64
CA GLY A 43 12.75 10.70 -14.49
C GLY A 43 12.54 9.20 -14.65
N ARG A 44 11.78 8.78 -15.67
CA ARG A 44 11.38 7.39 -15.96
C ARG A 44 10.71 6.69 -14.77
N PHE A 45 9.68 7.32 -14.20
CA PHE A 45 8.89 6.74 -13.13
C PHE A 45 7.42 7.18 -13.15
N THR A 46 6.58 6.36 -12.51
CA THR A 46 5.18 6.65 -12.17
C THR A 46 5.01 6.63 -10.65
N LEU A 47 4.29 7.63 -10.12
CA LEU A 47 3.86 7.71 -8.73
C LEU A 47 2.35 7.57 -8.66
N VAL A 48 1.86 6.69 -7.80
CA VAL A 48 0.42 6.50 -7.55
C VAL A 48 0.15 6.64 -6.06
N PHE A 49 -0.73 7.57 -5.70
CA PHE A 49 -1.10 7.85 -4.32
C PHE A 49 -2.46 7.22 -4.04
N LEU A 50 -2.50 6.31 -3.06
CA LEU A 50 -3.69 5.59 -2.66
C LEU A 50 -4.08 5.95 -1.23
N ALA A 51 -5.38 5.93 -0.94
CA ALA A 51 -5.89 6.09 0.43
C ALA A 51 -7.19 5.29 0.64
N ALA A 52 -7.50 5.03 1.90
CA ALA A 52 -8.80 4.45 2.26
C ALA A 52 -9.90 5.51 2.06
N PRO A 53 -11.11 5.14 1.60
CA PRO A 53 -12.21 6.08 1.44
C PRO A 53 -12.52 6.81 2.76
N GLY A 54 -12.48 8.14 2.76
CA GLY A 54 -12.71 8.96 3.96
C GLY A 54 -11.49 9.18 4.84
N ASP A 55 -10.32 8.61 4.50
CA ASP A 55 -9.03 8.87 5.16
C ASP A 55 -7.94 9.29 4.16
N GLU A 56 -8.27 10.24 3.27
CA GLU A 56 -7.38 10.71 2.20
C GLU A 56 -6.11 11.42 2.69
N ARG A 57 -5.95 11.59 4.01
CA ARG A 57 -4.77 12.17 4.65
C ARG A 57 -3.70 11.13 4.96
N ALA A 58 -4.06 9.86 5.14
CA ALA A 58 -3.15 8.76 5.40
C ALA A 58 -2.81 8.00 4.10
N GLN A 59 -1.98 8.63 3.26
CA GLN A 59 -1.70 8.09 1.92
C GLN A 59 -0.56 7.07 1.93
N VAL A 60 -0.68 6.05 1.07
CA VAL A 60 0.46 5.28 0.57
C VAL A 60 0.80 5.74 -0.83
N GLU A 61 2.08 6.05 -1.06
CA GLU A 61 2.64 6.32 -2.39
C GLU A 61 3.28 5.04 -2.92
N LEU A 62 2.81 4.57 -4.07
CA LEU A 62 3.48 3.55 -4.86
C LEU A 62 4.41 4.25 -5.85
N THR A 63 5.71 3.94 -5.78
CA THR A 63 6.69 4.40 -6.76
C THR A 63 7.07 3.23 -7.66
N TYR A 64 6.78 3.38 -8.95
CA TYR A 64 7.15 2.44 -10.01
C TYR A 64 8.21 3.07 -10.91
N ASN A 65 9.42 2.52 -10.92
CA ASN A 65 10.46 2.91 -11.87
C ASN A 65 10.25 2.13 -13.18
N TRP A 66 10.29 2.82 -14.31
CA TRP A 66 10.06 2.20 -15.62
C TRP A 66 11.23 1.33 -16.08
N ASP A 67 12.42 1.65 -15.58
CA ASP A 67 13.60 0.82 -15.75
C ASP A 67 13.63 -0.19 -14.58
N PRO A 68 13.65 -1.51 -14.87
CA PRO A 68 13.57 -2.53 -13.84
C PRO A 68 14.70 -2.43 -12.81
N GLU A 69 14.35 -2.55 -11.54
CA GLU A 69 15.28 -2.62 -10.41
C GLU A 69 14.92 -3.81 -9.52
N ASP A 70 15.95 -4.52 -9.04
CA ASP A 70 15.76 -5.56 -8.03
C ASP A 70 15.70 -4.92 -6.64
N TYR A 71 14.48 -4.81 -6.09
CA TYR A 71 14.30 -4.36 -4.72
C TYR A 71 14.54 -5.51 -3.74
N THR A 72 15.65 -5.45 -3.00
CA THR A 72 15.87 -6.35 -1.88
C THR A 72 15.10 -5.87 -0.65
N GLY A 73 14.26 -6.73 -0.07
CA GLY A 73 13.57 -6.42 1.17
C GLY A 73 14.54 -6.07 2.32
N GLY A 74 14.26 -4.97 3.02
CA GLY A 74 15.02 -4.54 4.20
C GLY A 74 14.30 -4.89 5.51
N ARG A 75 15.04 -5.22 6.57
CA ARG A 75 14.48 -5.54 7.91
C ARG A 75 13.97 -4.33 8.71
N ASN A 76 14.00 -3.13 8.12
CA ASN A 76 13.73 -1.86 8.78
C ASN A 76 12.30 -1.34 8.56
N PHE A 77 11.62 -1.75 7.49
CA PHE A 77 10.21 -1.43 7.28
C PHE A 77 9.33 -2.58 7.75
N GLY A 78 8.35 -2.28 8.61
CA GLY A 78 7.51 -3.28 9.27
C GLY A 78 6.30 -3.68 8.43
N HIS A 79 5.31 -2.79 8.37
CA HIS A 79 4.04 -3.01 7.67
C HIS A 79 3.26 -1.70 7.56
N LEU A 80 2.26 -1.71 6.70
CA LEU A 80 1.12 -0.79 6.75
C LEU A 80 -0.03 -1.50 7.49
N ALA A 81 -0.83 -0.74 8.23
CA ALA A 81 -1.97 -1.29 8.98
C ALA A 81 -3.25 -0.56 8.56
N TYR A 82 -4.30 -1.34 8.31
CA TYR A 82 -5.64 -0.87 7.98
C TYR A 82 -6.64 -1.60 8.88
N GLU A 83 -7.64 -0.86 9.37
CA GLU A 83 -8.78 -1.44 10.08
C GLU A 83 -9.90 -1.74 9.08
N VAL A 84 -10.62 -2.84 9.33
CA VAL A 84 -11.73 -3.32 8.50
C VAL A 84 -12.82 -3.88 9.38
N ASP A 85 -14.06 -3.83 8.91
CA ASP A 85 -15.22 -4.30 9.69
C ASP A 85 -15.18 -5.83 9.92
N ASP A 86 -14.71 -6.59 8.92
CA ASP A 86 -14.61 -8.06 9.00
C ASP A 86 -13.30 -8.56 8.37
N VAL A 87 -12.34 -8.89 9.24
CA VAL A 87 -11.02 -9.41 8.83
C VAL A 87 -11.11 -10.80 8.20
N TYR A 88 -12.09 -11.64 8.57
CA TYR A 88 -12.25 -12.97 7.99
C TYR A 88 -12.78 -12.87 6.57
N ALA A 89 -13.80 -12.04 6.35
CA ALA A 89 -14.35 -11.78 5.02
C ALA A 89 -13.29 -11.20 4.08
N LEU A 90 -12.51 -10.21 4.56
CA LEU A 90 -11.43 -9.66 3.74
C LEU A 90 -10.35 -10.70 3.43
N CYS A 91 -9.92 -11.52 4.41
CA CYS A 91 -8.93 -12.57 4.14
C CYS A 91 -9.43 -13.57 3.09
N ALA A 92 -10.70 -14.00 3.17
CA ALA A 92 -11.29 -14.90 2.19
C ALA A 92 -11.35 -14.28 0.78
N HIS A 93 -11.72 -13.01 0.68
CA HIS A 93 -11.70 -12.25 -0.58
C HIS A 93 -10.30 -12.18 -1.19
N LEU A 94 -9.31 -11.78 -0.39
CA LEU A 94 -7.91 -11.71 -0.81
C LEU A 94 -7.38 -13.08 -1.26
N GLN A 95 -7.69 -14.15 -0.53
CA GLN A 95 -7.32 -15.51 -0.92
C GLN A 95 -7.93 -15.93 -2.25
N ALA A 96 -9.20 -15.59 -2.51
CA ALA A 96 -9.86 -15.87 -3.79
C ALA A 96 -9.19 -15.13 -4.96
N GLN A 97 -8.53 -14.00 -4.70
CA GLN A 97 -7.71 -13.26 -5.66
C GLN A 97 -6.25 -13.75 -5.74
N GLY A 98 -5.90 -14.82 -5.03
CA GLY A 98 -4.55 -15.40 -5.03
C GLY A 98 -3.55 -14.72 -4.10
N VAL A 99 -3.99 -13.82 -3.22
CA VAL A 99 -3.12 -13.16 -2.25
C VAL A 99 -2.73 -14.13 -1.13
N THR A 100 -1.45 -14.09 -0.74
CA THR A 100 -0.93 -14.90 0.35
C THR A 100 -1.31 -14.30 1.71
N ILE A 101 -2.03 -15.08 2.52
CA ILE A 101 -2.29 -14.77 3.94
C ILE A 101 -1.14 -15.35 4.78
N ASN A 102 -0.19 -14.50 5.16
CA ASN A 102 1.00 -14.91 5.91
C ASN A 102 0.68 -15.26 7.37
N ARG A 103 -0.26 -14.54 7.98
CA ARG A 103 -0.80 -14.85 9.30
C ARG A 103 -2.32 -14.70 9.28
N PRO A 104 -3.10 -15.79 9.25
CA PRO A 104 -4.55 -15.70 9.26
C PRO A 104 -5.07 -15.16 10.61
N PRO A 105 -6.29 -14.61 10.64
CA PRO A 105 -6.91 -14.16 11.87
C PRO A 105 -7.16 -15.34 12.81
N ARG A 106 -6.55 -15.29 14.00
CA ARG A 106 -6.70 -16.32 15.05
C ARG A 106 -7.68 -15.91 16.13
N ASP A 107 -7.65 -14.64 16.52
CA ASP A 107 -8.46 -14.08 17.60
C ASP A 107 -9.54 -13.12 17.09
N GLY A 108 -9.77 -13.10 15.77
CA GLY A 108 -10.72 -12.21 15.09
C GLY A 108 -10.30 -10.75 14.95
N HIS A 109 -9.12 -10.36 15.44
CA HIS A 109 -8.71 -8.95 15.47
C HIS A 109 -7.66 -8.55 14.42
N MET A 110 -6.87 -9.49 13.90
CA MET A 110 -5.69 -9.15 13.10
C MET A 110 -5.26 -10.27 12.18
N ALA A 111 -4.89 -9.92 10.95
CA ALA A 111 -4.24 -10.78 9.99
C ALA A 111 -3.05 -10.05 9.34
N PHE A 112 -2.10 -10.81 8.79
CA PHE A 112 -1.05 -10.27 7.92
C PHE A 112 -1.13 -10.93 6.55
N VAL A 113 -1.11 -10.11 5.52
CA VAL A 113 -1.11 -10.51 4.11
C VAL A 113 0.12 -9.93 3.43
N ARG A 114 0.56 -10.53 2.32
CA ARG A 114 1.68 -10.00 1.53
C ARG A 114 1.17 -9.25 0.30
N SER A 115 1.71 -8.06 0.08
CA SER A 115 1.61 -7.38 -1.21
C SER A 115 2.43 -8.12 -2.27
N PRO A 116 2.28 -7.79 -3.56
CA PRO A 116 3.04 -8.45 -4.63
C PRO A 116 4.56 -8.39 -4.45
N ASP A 117 5.06 -7.28 -3.89
CA ASP A 117 6.50 -7.02 -3.70
C ASP A 117 7.06 -7.49 -2.33
N GLY A 118 6.22 -8.12 -1.48
CA GLY A 118 6.67 -8.84 -0.27
C GLY A 118 6.33 -8.22 1.07
#